data_AF-A0A9E3TYA0-F1
#
_entry.id   AF-A0A9E3TYA0-F1
#
_cell.length_a   1.000
_cell.length_b   1.000
_cell.length_c   1.000
_cell.angle_alpha   90.00
_cell.angle_beta   90.00
_cell.angle_gamma   90.00
#
_symmetry.space_group_name_H-M   'P 1'
#
loop_
_entity.id
_entity.type
_entity.pdbx_description
1 polymer ?
#
loop_
_entity_poly.entity_id
_entity_poly.type
_entity_poly.pdbx_seq_one_letter_code
_entity_poly.pdbx_strand_id
1 'polypeptide(L)' 'IGQMSVGRSGDVAGGPAIGVLNLDSEPPQAALDEVLAHPHIHSAIVVQLPKAGELPAWMAS' A
#
# COMPACT_ATOMS: atom_id res chain seq x y z
N ILE A 1 6.40 -12.31 -1.31
CA ILE A 1 5.92 -11.30 -0.33
C ILE A 1 7.15 -10.79 0.40
N GLY A 2 7.56 -9.56 0.13
CA GLY A 2 8.79 -9.00 0.69
C GLY A 2 8.64 -8.65 2.17
N GLN A 3 7.62 -7.85 2.51
CA GLN A 3 7.22 -7.46 3.87
C GLN A 3 5.77 -6.92 3.85
N MET A 4 5.07 -6.97 4.97
CA MET A 4 3.75 -6.33 5.17
C MET A 4 3.76 -5.52 6.46
N SER A 5 3.33 -4.26 6.38
CA SER A 5 3.15 -3.38 7.54
C SER A 5 1.68 -2.96 7.64
N VAL A 6 1.12 -2.98 8.84
CA VAL A 6 -0.27 -2.55 9.10
C VAL A 6 -0.27 -1.47 10.17
N GLY A 7 -0.84 -0.32 9.83
CA GLY A 7 -1.03 0.82 10.71
C GLY A 7 -2.49 1.24 10.81
N ARG A 8 -2.74 2.27 11.60
CA ARG A 8 -4.04 2.96 11.68
C ARG A 8 -3.84 4.42 11.29
N SER A 9 -4.87 5.04 10.72
CA SER A 9 -4.82 6.46 10.34
C SER A 9 -4.87 7.43 11.54
N GLY A 10 -4.89 6.92 12.78
CA GLY A 10 -4.90 7.72 14.01
C GLY A 10 -4.84 6.86 15.27
N ASP A 11 -4.86 7.51 16.44
CA ASP A 11 -4.66 6.87 17.76
C ASP A 11 -5.93 6.31 18.40
N VAL A 12 -7.08 6.42 17.73
CA VAL A 12 -8.38 5.97 18.24
C VAL A 12 -8.63 4.50 17.89
N ALA A 13 -9.00 3.70 18.89
CA ALA A 13 -9.37 2.30 18.70
C ALA A 13 -10.60 2.18 17.78
N GLY A 14 -10.55 1.25 16.82
CA GLY A 14 -11.65 0.98 15.89
C GLY A 14 -11.66 1.82 14.60
N GLY A 15 -10.65 2.68 14.38
CA GLY A 15 -10.50 3.44 13.13
C GLY A 15 -9.98 2.61 11.93
N PRO A 16 -10.00 3.21 10.72
CA PRO A 16 -9.55 2.56 9.49
C PRO A 16 -8.08 2.16 9.56
N ALA A 17 -7.78 1.01 8.98
CA ALA A 17 -6.44 0.45 8.91
C ALA A 17 -5.80 0.74 7.56
N ILE A 18 -4.48 0.93 7.56
CA ILE A 18 -3.66 1.09 6.37
C ILE A 18 -2.70 -0.09 6.30
N GLY A 19 -2.82 -0.90 5.25
CA GLY A 19 -1.87 -1.95 4.93
C GLY A 19 -0.90 -1.50 3.84
N VAL A 20 0.39 -1.71 4.05
CA VAL A 20 1.43 -1.51 3.03
C VAL A 20 2.06 -2.87 2.74
N LEU A 21 1.99 -3.28 1.48
CA LEU A 21 2.54 -4.54 0.99
C LEU A 21 3.65 -4.25 -0.01
N ASN A 22 4.87 -4.71 0.30
CA ASN A 22 5.99 -4.57 -0.62
C ASN A 22 6.03 -5.76 -1.58
N LEU A 23 5.97 -5.47 -2.88
CA LEU A 23 5.97 -6.44 -3.97
C LEU A 23 7.26 -6.31 -4.79
N ASP A 24 7.79 -7.45 -5.24
CA ASP A 24 9.00 -7.51 -6.06
C ASP A 24 8.74 -7.05 -7.51
N SER A 25 7.48 -7.08 -7.94
CA SER A 25 7.02 -6.65 -9.25
C SER A 25 5.67 -5.97 -9.16
N GLU A 26 5.32 -5.19 -10.20
CA GLU A 26 4.01 -4.57 -10.32
C GLU A 26 2.89 -5.63 -10.31
N PRO A 27 1.84 -5.48 -9.48
CA PRO A 27 0.74 -6.43 -9.46
C PRO A 27 -0.10 -6.31 -10.74
N PRO A 28 -0.59 -7.42 -11.30
CA PRO A 28 -1.50 -7.37 -12.44
C PRO A 28 -2.85 -6.74 -12.03
N GLN A 29 -3.53 -6.09 -12.98
CA GLN A 29 -4.81 -5.42 -12.72
C GLN A 29 -5.86 -6.35 -12.11
N ALA A 30 -5.95 -7.60 -12.58
CA ALA A 30 -6.90 -8.57 -12.02
C ALA A 30 -6.70 -8.81 -10.52
N ALA A 31 -5.46 -8.80 -10.03
CA ALA A 31 -5.18 -8.94 -8.60
C ALA A 31 -5.58 -7.68 -7.82
N LEU A 32 -5.45 -6.49 -8.41
CA LEU A 32 -5.95 -5.25 -7.80
C LEU A 32 -7.48 -5.25 -7.74
N ASP A 33 -8.15 -5.72 -8.79
CA ASP A 33 -9.61 -5.81 -8.84
C ASP A 33 -10.15 -6.79 -7.78
N GLU A 34 -9.49 -7.93 -7.58
CA GLU A 34 -9.82 -8.88 -6.52
C GLU A 34 -9.67 -8.26 -5.11
N VAL A 35 -8.60 -7.48 -4.90
CA VAL A 35 -8.39 -6.76 -3.64
C VAL A 35 -9.47 -5.70 -3.42
N LEU A 36 -9.79 -4.91 -4.45
CA LEU A 36 -10.82 -3.87 -4.37
C LEU A 36 -12.24 -4.43 -4.21
N ALA A 37 -12.48 -5.68 -4.65
CA ALA A 37 -13.75 -6.36 -4.45
C ALA A 37 -13.98 -6.82 -2.99
N HIS A 38 -12.94 -6.79 -2.15
CA HIS A 38 -13.06 -7.22 -0.75
C HIS A 38 -13.90 -6.22 0.07
N PRO A 39 -14.95 -6.68 0.79
CA PRO A 39 -15.95 -5.79 1.41
C PRO A 39 -15.39 -4.86 2.52
N HIS A 40 -14.19 -5.14 3.01
CA HIS A 40 -13.52 -4.34 4.05
C HIS A 40 -12.39 -3.45 3.51
N ILE A 41 -12.15 -3.47 2.19
CA ILE A 41 -11.14 -2.61 1.55
C ILE A 41 -11.85 -1.39 0.97
N HIS A 42 -11.42 -0.22 1.43
CA HIS A 42 -12.00 1.06 1.01
C HIS A 42 -11.30 1.60 -0.24
N SER A 43 -9.99 1.38 -0.35
CA SER A 43 -9.17 1.75 -1.50
C SER A 43 -7.87 0.95 -1.51
N ALA A 44 -7.27 0.84 -2.70
CA ALA A 44 -5.94 0.29 -2.91
C ALA A 44 -5.26 1.12 -4.02
N ILE A 45 -3.97 1.41 -3.85
CA ILE A 45 -3.16 2.12 -4.83
C ILE A 45 -1.82 1.41 -4.99
N VAL A 46 -1.31 1.36 -6.22
CA VAL A 46 0.06 0.92 -6.48
C VAL A 46 0.98 2.13 -6.39
N VAL A 47 2.00 2.03 -5.55
CA VAL A 47 3.03 3.07 -5.41
C VAL A 47 4.33 2.55 -6.02
N GLN A 48 4.78 3.17 -7.10
CA GLN A 48 6.09 2.86 -7.69
C GLN A 48 7.17 3.58 -6.89
N LEU A 49 8.03 2.80 -6.21
CA LEU A 49 9.23 3.36 -5.58
C LEU A 49 10.30 3.62 -6.65
N PRO A 50 11.11 4.69 -6.50
CA PRO A 50 12.26 4.92 -7.36
C PRO A 50 13.33 3.84 -7.14
N LYS A 51 14.42 3.90 -7.91
CA LYS A 51 15.52 2.94 -7.77
C LYS A 51 16.11 3.01 -6.36
N ALA A 52 16.67 1.89 -5.90
CA ALA A 52 17.35 1.84 -4.62
C ALA A 52 18.45 2.92 -4.54
N GLY A 53 18.42 3.73 -3.48
CA GLY A 53 19.34 4.86 -3.29
C GLY A 53 18.81 6.22 -3.77
N GLU A 54 17.69 6.24 -4.49
CA GLU A 54 17.00 7.48 -4.87
C GLU A 54 15.86 7.78 -3.88
N LEU A 55 15.72 9.05 -3.49
CA LEU A 55 14.60 9.50 -2.67
C LEU A 55 13.36 9.69 -3.54
N PRO A 56 12.17 9.24 -3.11
CA PRO A 56 10.95 9.54 -3.82
C PRO A 56 10.71 11.06 -3.87
N ALA A 57 10.16 11.56 -4.98
CA ALA A 57 9.95 13.00 -5.18
C ALA A 57 9.09 13.66 -4.07
N TRP A 58 8.18 12.90 -3.46
CA TRP A 58 7.32 13.32 -2.36
C TRP A 58 8.03 13.38 -1.00
N MET A 59 9.29 12.94 -0.93
CA MET A 59 10.13 12.96 0.27
C MET A 59 11.27 13.99 0.15
N ALA A 60 11.46 14.61 -1.02
CA ALA A 60 12.50 15.61 -1.28
C ALA A 60 12.14 17.02 -0.77
N SER A 61 11.39 17.11 0.33
CA SER A 61 10.94 18.37 0.96
C SER A 61 11.85 18.80 2.10
#